data_AF-A0A4R3SJ40-F1
#
_entry.id   AF-A0A4R3SJ40-F1
#
_cell.length_a   1.000
_cell.length_b   1.000
_cell.length_c   1.000
_cell.angle_alpha   90.00
_cell.angle_beta   90.00
_cell.angle_gamma   90.00
#
_symmetry.space_group_name_H-M   'P 1'
#
loop_
_entity.id
_entity.type
_entity.pdbx_description
1 polymer ?
#
loop_
_entity_poly.entity_id
_entity_poly.type
_entity_poly.pdbx_seq_one_letter_code
_entity_poly.pdbx_strand_id
1 'polypeptide(L)'
;MHPQSLRVHVATNHRSNNSWIVGTCARTSHHTRPGCAVCRFPCHPSVVRIIVCGMAPVLTSPLVSTQWLADHLGGDELVVLDASVHTVGTGLETMWHSAVDSYEQRGHVPGARFADLVDAFSTPGAEVPFTRPSAERFEAAAGDLGVTNTSTVVVYDDSVGEWSARLWWIFRSFGFDSVAVLDGGFTKWRDEGRPVRVGALRHSPSPAKAPDDDSAFLAGEERPLWADHARVRRAVTGEQPAALVFAAPAAALGDDHPPIIPGSTPITVDTLVDPDTNAYLRGPKLAEAFAAVVGEDEIVTYCGVGSAACVDALALTVLGHDKVTVYDGSLLDWWRHEPEALAS
;
A
#
# COMPACT_ATOMS: atom_id res chain seq x y z
N MET A 1 -56.69 -16.45 -28.90
CA MET A 1 -55.42 -17.12 -29.24
C MET A 1 -54.48 -16.94 -28.06
N HIS A 2 -53.98 -18.06 -27.51
CA HIS A 2 -53.22 -18.13 -26.26
C HIS A 2 -51.84 -17.47 -26.31
N PRO A 3 -51.31 -16.96 -25.17
CA PRO A 3 -49.88 -16.73 -24.99
C PRO A 3 -49.20 -18.04 -24.55
N GLN A 4 -48.19 -18.49 -25.29
CA GLN A 4 -47.38 -19.66 -24.93
C GLN A 4 -46.26 -19.27 -23.95
N SER A 5 -46.18 -19.99 -22.84
CA SER A 5 -45.14 -19.94 -21.82
C SER A 5 -43.84 -20.59 -22.30
N LEU A 6 -42.69 -19.90 -22.18
CA LEU A 6 -41.36 -20.53 -22.29
C LEU A 6 -41.05 -21.32 -21.00
N ARG A 7 -40.77 -22.61 -21.14
CA ARG A 7 -40.12 -23.43 -20.09
C ARG A 7 -38.62 -23.53 -20.41
N VAL A 8 -37.79 -23.18 -19.43
CA VAL A 8 -36.34 -23.40 -19.48
C VAL A 8 -36.04 -24.77 -18.86
N HIS A 9 -35.40 -25.66 -19.63
CA HIS A 9 -34.86 -26.91 -19.10
C HIS A 9 -33.38 -26.72 -18.78
N VAL A 10 -33.02 -26.93 -17.51
CA VAL A 10 -31.64 -27.05 -17.04
C VAL A 10 -31.22 -28.51 -17.21
N ALA A 11 -30.18 -28.76 -18.01
CA ALA A 11 -29.52 -30.06 -18.08
C ALA A 11 -28.12 -29.92 -17.47
N THR A 12 -27.89 -30.60 -16.35
CA THR A 12 -26.57 -30.84 -15.79
C THR A 12 -25.95 -32.04 -16.49
N ASN A 13 -24.65 -31.98 -16.81
CA ASN A 13 -23.91 -33.19 -17.17
C ASN A 13 -22.51 -33.20 -16.55
N HIS A 14 -22.14 -34.38 -16.05
CA HIS A 14 -20.97 -34.71 -15.25
C HIS A 14 -20.00 -35.57 -16.08
N ARG A 15 -18.68 -35.42 -15.85
CA ARG A 15 -17.54 -36.31 -16.24
C ARG A 15 -17.23 -36.34 -17.76
N SER A 16 -16.00 -36.51 -18.27
CA SER A 16 -14.68 -36.94 -17.79
C SER A 16 -13.62 -36.71 -18.90
N ASN A 17 -12.32 -36.64 -18.52
CA ASN A 17 -11.08 -36.96 -19.25
C ASN A 17 -11.09 -37.07 -20.80
N ASN A 18 -10.19 -36.35 -21.50
CA ASN A 18 -8.89 -36.87 -21.99
C ASN A 18 -8.15 -35.91 -22.97
N SER A 19 -6.81 -35.90 -22.83
CA SER A 19 -5.74 -35.74 -23.85
C SER A 19 -5.77 -34.57 -24.85
N TRP A 20 -4.74 -33.72 -24.78
CA TRP A 20 -4.41 -32.71 -25.79
C TRP A 20 -3.52 -33.29 -26.90
N ILE A 21 -3.96 -33.15 -28.15
CA ILE A 21 -3.16 -33.42 -29.36
C ILE A 21 -2.40 -32.15 -29.74
N VAL A 22 -1.08 -32.27 -29.92
CA VAL A 22 -0.19 -31.23 -30.45
C VAL A 22 -0.37 -31.17 -31.97
N GLY A 23 -0.79 -30.02 -32.49
CA GLY A 23 -0.87 -29.75 -33.93
C GLY A 23 -0.03 -28.52 -34.29
N THR A 24 1.12 -28.75 -34.92
CA THR A 24 1.95 -27.72 -35.55
C THR A 24 1.30 -27.28 -36.87
N CYS A 25 1.18 -25.96 -37.10
CA CYS A 25 0.82 -25.43 -38.39
C CYS A 25 1.85 -24.39 -38.85
N ALA A 26 2.71 -24.81 -39.77
CA ALA A 26 3.64 -23.96 -40.49
C ALA A 26 2.98 -23.47 -41.79
N ARG A 27 2.89 -22.15 -41.96
CA ARG A 27 3.28 -21.46 -43.22
C ARG A 27 3.21 -19.95 -43.07
N THR A 28 4.35 -19.34 -43.32
CA THR A 28 4.56 -17.91 -43.57
C THR A 28 4.20 -17.58 -45.02
N SER A 29 3.54 -16.45 -45.23
CA SER A 29 3.61 -15.72 -46.50
C SER A 29 3.44 -14.22 -46.24
N HIS A 30 4.48 -13.46 -46.55
CA HIS A 30 4.51 -12.00 -46.59
C HIS A 30 3.79 -11.49 -47.85
N HIS A 31 2.83 -10.56 -47.71
CA HIS A 31 2.90 -9.21 -48.29
C HIS A 31 1.63 -8.35 -48.04
N THR A 32 1.90 -7.12 -47.57
CA THR A 32 1.22 -5.81 -47.82
C THR A 32 -0.21 -5.51 -47.30
N ARG A 33 -0.30 -4.34 -46.62
CA ARG A 33 -1.40 -3.64 -45.90
C ARG A 33 -2.65 -3.26 -46.77
N PRO A 34 -3.65 -2.52 -46.25
CA PRO A 34 -4.59 -2.77 -45.15
C PRO A 34 -6.07 -2.67 -45.62
N GLY A 35 -7.00 -3.41 -45.00
CA GLY A 35 -8.44 -3.17 -45.16
C GLY A 35 -9.25 -4.39 -45.56
N CYS A 36 -10.22 -4.74 -44.70
CA CYS A 36 -11.35 -5.65 -44.90
C CYS A 36 -11.15 -6.85 -45.83
N ALA A 37 -10.83 -8.01 -45.26
CA ALA A 37 -11.13 -9.30 -45.87
C ALA A 37 -12.13 -10.05 -44.97
N VAL A 38 -13.39 -10.09 -45.39
CA VAL A 38 -14.43 -10.93 -44.80
C VAL A 38 -14.24 -12.34 -45.36
N CYS A 39 -13.65 -13.24 -44.58
CA CYS A 39 -13.63 -14.66 -44.89
C CYS A 39 -14.90 -15.31 -44.33
N ARG A 40 -15.86 -15.64 -45.20
CA ARG A 40 -17.01 -16.51 -44.89
C ARG A 40 -16.61 -17.97 -45.11
N PHE A 41 -16.59 -18.79 -44.06
CA PHE A 41 -16.85 -20.24 -44.14
C PHE A 41 -17.57 -20.72 -42.85
N PRO A 42 -18.34 -21.82 -42.93
CA PRO A 42 -19.52 -22.05 -42.08
C PRO A 42 -19.23 -22.84 -40.79
N CYS A 43 -20.09 -22.57 -39.80
CA CYS A 43 -20.48 -23.45 -38.69
C CYS A 43 -19.39 -24.21 -37.92
N HIS A 44 -18.86 -23.56 -36.88
CA HIS A 44 -18.61 -24.18 -35.58
C HIS A 44 -19.04 -23.17 -34.49
N PRO A 45 -19.51 -23.58 -33.30
CA PRO A 45 -19.83 -22.63 -32.24
C PRO A 45 -18.51 -22.06 -31.75
N SER A 46 -18.16 -20.88 -32.26
CA SER A 46 -17.05 -20.09 -31.74
C SER A 46 -17.35 -19.81 -30.28
N VAL A 47 -16.54 -20.38 -29.39
CA VAL A 47 -16.42 -19.89 -28.03
C VAL A 47 -15.89 -18.46 -28.17
N VAL A 48 -16.79 -17.49 -28.13
CA VAL A 48 -16.42 -16.09 -27.98
C VAL A 48 -15.86 -15.98 -26.58
N ARG A 49 -14.52 -16.02 -26.45
CA ARG A 49 -13.86 -15.48 -25.27
C ARG A 49 -14.12 -13.98 -25.30
N ILE A 50 -15.14 -13.55 -24.57
CA ILE A 50 -15.25 -12.16 -24.16
C ILE A 50 -14.06 -11.97 -23.21
N ILE A 51 -12.97 -11.39 -23.73
CA ILE A 51 -11.99 -10.75 -22.87
C ILE A 51 -12.73 -9.53 -22.35
N VAL A 52 -13.38 -9.69 -21.19
CA VAL A 52 -13.71 -8.52 -20.39
C VAL A 52 -12.35 -8.00 -20.00
N CYS A 53 -11.89 -6.93 -20.65
CA CYS A 53 -10.74 -6.19 -20.20
C CYS A 53 -11.16 -5.66 -18.83
N GLY A 54 -10.77 -6.37 -17.77
CA GLY A 54 -11.19 -6.06 -16.41
C GLY A 54 -10.69 -4.68 -16.08
N MET A 55 -11.59 -3.72 -15.91
CA MET A 55 -11.20 -2.42 -15.42
C MET A 55 -10.73 -2.59 -13.98
N ALA A 56 -9.59 -1.98 -13.64
CA ALA A 56 -9.07 -1.99 -12.28
C ALA A 56 -10.15 -1.49 -11.28
N PRO A 57 -10.26 -2.08 -10.09
CA PRO A 57 -11.23 -1.64 -9.10
C PRO A 57 -11.05 -0.15 -8.78
N VAL A 58 -12.12 0.64 -8.89
CA VAL A 58 -12.04 2.08 -8.58
C VAL A 58 -12.00 2.28 -7.06
N LEU A 59 -10.92 2.88 -6.57
CA LEU A 59 -10.80 3.33 -5.18
C LEU A 59 -11.51 4.67 -5.01
N THR A 60 -12.31 4.78 -3.96
CA THR A 60 -13.04 6.02 -3.59
C THR A 60 -12.59 6.58 -2.23
N SER A 61 -11.67 5.89 -1.58
CA SER A 61 -11.15 6.22 -0.25
C SER A 61 -9.73 5.65 -0.15
N PRO A 62 -8.83 6.28 0.64
CA PRO A 62 -7.53 5.71 0.94
C PRO A 62 -7.60 4.49 1.86
N LEU A 63 -8.79 4.15 2.37
CA LEU A 63 -9.07 2.92 3.12
C LEU A 63 -10.05 2.03 2.35
N VAL A 64 -9.75 0.73 2.30
CA VAL A 64 -10.69 -0.30 1.82
C VAL A 64 -11.03 -1.28 2.93
N SER A 65 -12.26 -1.76 2.97
CA SER A 65 -12.65 -2.79 3.95
C SER A 65 -12.12 -4.17 3.57
N THR A 66 -11.97 -5.04 4.56
CA THR A 66 -11.73 -6.48 4.38
C THR A 66 -12.79 -7.15 3.50
N GLN A 67 -14.04 -6.70 3.55
CA GLN A 67 -15.09 -7.18 2.66
C GLN A 67 -14.86 -6.73 1.22
N TRP A 68 -14.54 -5.45 1.00
CA TRP A 68 -14.20 -4.94 -0.33
C TRP A 68 -13.06 -5.74 -0.94
N LEU A 69 -11.98 -5.97 -0.18
CA LEU A 69 -10.85 -6.73 -0.70
C LEU A 69 -11.26 -8.16 -1.08
N ALA A 70 -12.03 -8.84 -0.23
CA ALA A 70 -12.51 -10.19 -0.51
C ALA A 70 -13.38 -10.28 -1.78
N ASP A 71 -14.18 -9.25 -2.06
CA ASP A 71 -15.04 -9.19 -3.25
C ASP A 71 -14.26 -8.94 -4.55
N HIS A 72 -13.02 -8.42 -4.46
CA HIS A 72 -12.18 -8.08 -5.62
C HIS A 72 -10.95 -8.97 -5.79
N LEU A 73 -10.69 -9.91 -4.86
CA LEU A 73 -9.56 -10.83 -4.96
C LEU A 73 -9.58 -11.61 -6.28
N GLY A 74 -8.43 -11.62 -6.97
CA GLY A 74 -8.25 -12.29 -8.25
C GLY A 74 -8.62 -11.45 -9.48
N GLY A 75 -8.96 -10.17 -9.32
CA GLY A 75 -9.09 -9.24 -10.45
C GLY A 75 -7.73 -8.97 -11.14
N ASP A 76 -7.75 -8.81 -12.46
CA ASP A 76 -6.53 -8.76 -13.30
C ASP A 76 -5.57 -7.61 -12.95
N GLU A 77 -6.07 -6.48 -12.45
CA GLU A 77 -5.28 -5.28 -12.13
C GLU A 77 -5.13 -5.03 -10.61
N LEU A 78 -5.64 -5.93 -9.75
CA LEU A 78 -5.51 -5.79 -8.31
C LEU A 78 -4.19 -6.38 -7.83
N VAL A 79 -3.34 -5.55 -7.22
CA VAL A 79 -2.12 -5.97 -6.54
C VAL A 79 -2.31 -5.80 -5.05
N VAL A 80 -2.16 -6.89 -4.30
CA VAL A 80 -2.22 -6.88 -2.84
C VAL A 80 -0.80 -6.96 -2.29
N LEU A 81 -0.42 -6.05 -1.41
CA LEU A 81 0.92 -5.96 -0.84
C LEU A 81 0.87 -6.16 0.67
N ASP A 82 1.71 -7.06 1.16
CA ASP A 82 1.99 -7.24 2.59
C ASP A 82 3.26 -6.46 2.93
N ALA A 83 3.12 -5.38 3.69
CA ALA A 83 4.22 -4.49 4.06
C ALA A 83 4.73 -4.74 5.49
N SER A 84 4.48 -5.93 6.06
CA SER A 84 4.77 -6.21 7.46
C SER A 84 6.25 -6.05 7.81
N VAL A 85 6.50 -5.41 8.94
CA VAL A 85 7.80 -5.26 9.59
C VAL A 85 7.63 -5.63 11.05
N HIS A 86 8.55 -6.42 11.59
CA HIS A 86 8.52 -6.83 13.00
C HIS A 86 9.48 -5.98 13.82
N THR A 87 8.92 -5.29 14.80
CA THR A 87 9.64 -4.40 15.73
C THR A 87 9.98 -5.15 17.02
N VAL A 88 11.24 -5.09 17.45
CA VAL A 88 11.72 -5.71 18.69
C VAL A 88 12.49 -4.68 19.51
N GLY A 89 12.24 -4.62 20.82
CA GLY A 89 12.87 -3.63 21.70
C GLY A 89 12.08 -2.31 21.76
N THR A 90 12.67 -1.31 22.42
CA THR A 90 12.10 0.03 22.63
C THR A 90 13.19 1.08 22.61
N GLY A 91 12.84 2.34 22.33
CA GLY A 91 13.79 3.45 22.33
C GLY A 91 14.92 3.28 21.33
N LEU A 92 16.13 3.69 21.71
CA LEU A 92 17.32 3.63 20.86
C LEU A 92 17.81 2.19 20.56
N GLU A 93 17.33 1.20 21.30
CA GLU A 93 17.63 -0.23 21.07
C GLU A 93 16.59 -0.92 20.17
N THR A 94 15.62 -0.18 19.64
CA THR A 94 14.60 -0.73 18.74
C THR A 94 15.25 -1.28 17.48
N MET A 95 14.88 -2.52 17.13
CA MET A 95 15.27 -3.20 15.90
C MET A 95 14.04 -3.47 15.05
N TRP A 96 14.20 -3.33 13.74
CA TRP A 96 13.14 -3.60 12.77
C TRP A 96 13.61 -4.64 11.77
N HIS A 97 12.85 -5.73 11.64
CA HIS A 97 13.20 -6.84 10.77
C HIS A 97 12.13 -7.04 9.69
N SER A 98 12.58 -7.42 8.50
CA SER A 98 11.69 -7.88 7.43
C SER A 98 10.84 -9.06 7.94
N ALA A 99 9.52 -8.95 7.79
CA ALA A 99 8.58 -9.98 8.26
C ALA A 99 8.32 -11.09 7.21
N VAL A 100 9.21 -11.26 6.23
CA VAL A 100 9.06 -12.25 5.15
C VAL A 100 8.80 -13.67 5.68
N ASP A 101 9.47 -14.06 6.76
CA ASP A 101 9.27 -15.37 7.38
C ASP A 101 7.85 -15.51 7.96
N SER A 102 7.31 -14.44 8.57
CA SER A 102 5.94 -14.42 9.08
C SER A 102 4.95 -14.55 7.93
N TYR A 103 5.13 -13.75 6.89
CA TYR A 103 4.34 -13.79 5.66
C TYR A 103 4.31 -15.21 5.07
N GLU A 104 5.47 -15.86 4.90
CA GLU A 104 5.53 -17.20 4.31
C GLU A 104 4.98 -18.30 5.24
N GLN A 105 5.26 -18.23 6.55
CA GLN A 105 4.99 -19.34 7.47
C GLN A 105 3.67 -19.22 8.23
N ARG A 106 3.30 -18.00 8.65
CA ARG A 106 2.04 -17.71 9.36
C ARG A 106 0.90 -17.35 8.40
N GLY A 107 1.27 -16.99 7.18
CA GLY A 107 0.38 -16.80 6.06
C GLY A 107 -0.02 -15.35 5.85
N HIS A 108 -0.67 -15.15 4.71
CA HIS A 108 -0.95 -13.85 4.13
C HIS A 108 -2.29 -13.86 3.38
N VAL A 109 -2.79 -12.69 3.00
CA VAL A 109 -3.99 -12.58 2.15
C VAL A 109 -3.76 -13.31 0.81
N PRO A 110 -4.72 -14.07 0.26
CA PRO A 110 -4.53 -14.80 -0.99
C PRO A 110 -4.10 -13.88 -2.14
N GLY A 111 -2.99 -14.20 -2.79
CA GLY A 111 -2.45 -13.40 -3.89
C GLY A 111 -1.61 -12.20 -3.46
N ALA A 112 -1.49 -11.94 -2.15
CA ALA A 112 -0.61 -10.89 -1.64
C ALA A 112 0.85 -11.15 -2.00
N ARG A 113 1.61 -10.09 -2.21
CA ARG A 113 3.05 -10.10 -2.50
C ARG A 113 3.74 -9.36 -1.37
N PHE A 114 4.84 -9.90 -0.87
CA PHE A 114 5.56 -9.28 0.24
C PHE A 114 6.36 -8.06 -0.25
N ALA A 115 6.02 -6.89 0.27
CA ALA A 115 6.66 -5.61 -0.01
C ALA A 115 7.66 -5.27 1.09
N ASP A 116 8.92 -5.62 0.88
CA ASP A 116 9.96 -5.44 1.89
C ASP A 116 10.28 -3.95 2.12
N LEU A 117 9.70 -3.38 3.17
CA LEU A 117 9.95 -2.00 3.56
C LEU A 117 11.37 -1.76 4.03
N VAL A 118 12.01 -2.75 4.66
CA VAL A 118 13.36 -2.60 5.21
C VAL A 118 14.37 -2.51 4.07
N ASP A 119 14.29 -3.46 3.14
CA ASP A 119 15.35 -3.65 2.15
C ASP A 119 14.99 -3.17 0.75
N ALA A 120 13.71 -3.07 0.34
CA ALA A 120 13.34 -2.72 -1.04
C ALA A 120 12.72 -1.31 -1.17
N PHE A 121 11.98 -0.85 -0.16
CA PHE A 121 11.30 0.46 -0.17
C PHE A 121 11.94 1.50 0.75
N SER A 122 13.20 1.34 1.14
CA SER A 122 13.98 2.32 1.92
C SER A 122 15.34 2.61 1.30
N THR A 123 16.01 3.71 1.62
CA THR A 123 17.35 3.99 1.09
C THR A 123 18.40 3.10 1.78
N PRO A 124 19.14 2.25 1.04
CA PRO A 124 20.14 1.36 1.64
C PRO A 124 21.27 2.14 2.32
N GLY A 125 21.62 1.73 3.54
CA GLY A 125 22.73 2.33 4.28
C GLY A 125 22.51 3.78 4.70
N ALA A 126 21.28 4.28 4.66
CA ALA A 126 20.95 5.59 5.21
C ALA A 126 21.24 5.63 6.72
N GLU A 127 21.61 6.82 7.23
CA GLU A 127 21.89 7.01 8.66
C GLU A 127 20.64 6.82 9.53
N VAL A 128 19.47 7.12 8.97
CA VAL A 128 18.18 6.93 9.64
C VAL A 128 17.46 5.76 8.98
N PRO A 129 17.04 4.75 9.77
CA PRO A 129 16.23 3.65 9.27
C PRO A 129 15.01 4.13 8.51
N PHE A 130 14.62 3.36 7.51
CA PHE A 130 13.48 3.61 6.64
C PHE A 130 13.51 4.87 5.78
N THR A 131 14.56 5.70 5.82
CA THR A 131 14.70 6.89 4.93
C THR A 131 14.14 6.58 3.55
N ARG A 132 13.17 7.37 3.09
CA ARG A 132 12.39 7.10 1.87
C ARG A 132 13.30 6.79 0.66
N PRO A 133 12.86 5.95 -0.29
CA PRO A 133 13.67 5.57 -1.43
C PRO A 133 13.76 6.72 -2.45
N SER A 134 14.69 6.63 -3.40
CA SER A 134 14.62 7.45 -4.62
C SER A 134 13.49 6.96 -5.53
N ALA A 135 13.10 7.78 -6.52
CA ALA A 135 12.09 7.39 -7.51
C ALA A 135 12.49 6.11 -8.25
N GLU A 136 13.75 5.97 -8.68
CA GLU A 136 14.22 4.81 -9.43
C GLU A 136 14.16 3.53 -8.59
N ARG A 137 14.47 3.63 -7.30
CA ARG A 137 14.39 2.48 -6.38
C ARG A 137 12.94 2.10 -6.12
N PHE A 138 12.07 3.08 -5.90
CA PHE A 138 10.64 2.85 -5.75
C PHE A 138 10.05 2.18 -7.00
N GLU A 139 10.40 2.67 -8.19
CA GLU A 139 9.95 2.10 -9.46
C GLU A 139 10.37 0.65 -9.64
N ALA A 140 11.64 0.35 -9.33
CA ALA A 140 12.17 -1.01 -9.39
C ALA A 140 11.45 -1.94 -8.39
N ALA A 141 11.33 -1.52 -7.13
CA ALA A 141 10.69 -2.31 -6.09
C ALA A 141 9.19 -2.57 -6.37
N ALA A 142 8.45 -1.55 -6.78
CA ALA A 142 7.03 -1.70 -7.15
C ALA A 142 6.86 -2.56 -8.41
N GLY A 143 7.71 -2.37 -9.42
CA GLY A 143 7.70 -3.16 -10.66
C GLY A 143 8.03 -4.64 -10.43
N ASP A 144 8.99 -4.95 -9.55
CA ASP A 144 9.33 -6.33 -9.17
C ASP A 144 8.19 -7.05 -8.46
N LEU A 145 7.35 -6.27 -7.77
CA LEU A 145 6.10 -6.74 -7.18
C LEU A 145 4.94 -6.72 -8.17
N GLY A 146 5.19 -6.53 -9.46
CA GLY A 146 4.21 -6.57 -10.55
C GLY A 146 3.14 -5.50 -10.46
N VAL A 147 3.47 -4.35 -9.87
CA VAL A 147 2.67 -3.12 -9.99
C VAL A 147 2.94 -2.50 -11.36
N THR A 148 1.89 -1.94 -11.96
CA THR A 148 1.91 -1.17 -13.21
C THR A 148 1.19 0.17 -12.99
N ASN A 149 1.31 1.12 -13.90
CA ASN A 149 0.57 2.39 -13.81
C ASN A 149 -0.97 2.24 -13.92
N THR A 150 -1.47 1.07 -14.33
CA THR A 150 -2.91 0.73 -14.38
C THR A 150 -3.39 -0.06 -13.18
N SER A 151 -2.48 -0.49 -12.31
CA SER A 151 -2.82 -1.31 -11.15
C SER A 151 -3.68 -0.55 -10.13
N THR A 152 -4.49 -1.30 -9.40
CA THR A 152 -5.03 -0.90 -8.10
C THR A 152 -4.27 -1.63 -7.02
N VAL A 153 -3.67 -0.90 -6.10
CA VAL A 153 -2.83 -1.45 -5.03
C VAL A 153 -3.61 -1.41 -3.71
N VAL A 154 -3.64 -2.53 -3.00
CA VAL A 154 -4.09 -2.58 -1.60
C VAL A 154 -2.95 -3.04 -0.72
N VAL A 155 -2.58 -2.22 0.25
CA VAL A 155 -1.50 -2.50 1.19
C VAL A 155 -2.07 -2.87 2.55
N TYR A 156 -1.45 -3.84 3.22
CA TYR A 156 -1.75 -4.17 4.61
C TYR A 156 -0.47 -4.58 5.35
N ASP A 157 -0.54 -4.66 6.68
CA ASP A 157 0.48 -5.29 7.52
C ASP A 157 -0.18 -6.19 8.58
N ASP A 158 0.66 -6.95 9.30
CA ASP A 158 0.26 -7.81 10.41
C ASP A 158 0.28 -7.12 11.78
N SER A 159 0.36 -5.78 11.81
CA SER A 159 0.33 -4.96 13.02
C SER A 159 -0.90 -4.03 13.03
N VAL A 160 -0.76 -2.80 13.56
CA VAL A 160 -1.81 -1.80 13.70
C VAL A 160 -1.98 -0.90 12.48
N GLY A 161 -1.28 -1.18 11.36
CA GLY A 161 -1.38 -0.40 10.14
C GLY A 161 -0.24 0.61 9.88
N GLU A 162 0.77 0.71 10.76
CA GLU A 162 1.84 1.72 10.61
C GLU A 162 2.71 1.50 9.37
N TRP A 163 2.95 0.23 9.01
CA TRP A 163 3.85 -0.11 7.90
C TRP A 163 3.12 -0.02 6.57
N SER A 164 1.86 -0.47 6.54
CA SER A 164 0.99 -0.31 5.38
C SER A 164 0.67 1.15 5.09
N ALA A 165 0.44 1.97 6.13
CA ALA A 165 0.30 3.42 5.97
C ALA A 165 1.58 4.06 5.45
N ARG A 166 2.76 3.63 5.91
CA ARG A 166 4.05 4.11 5.41
C ARG A 166 4.24 3.80 3.93
N LEU A 167 4.01 2.56 3.51
CA LEU A 167 4.14 2.20 2.10
C LEU A 167 3.11 2.97 1.25
N TRP A 168 1.87 3.09 1.71
CA TRP A 168 0.85 3.93 1.05
C TRP A 168 1.31 5.38 0.88
N TRP A 169 1.96 5.98 1.90
CA TRP A 169 2.50 7.34 1.81
C TRP A 169 3.63 7.46 0.78
N ILE A 170 4.52 6.46 0.70
CA ILE A 170 5.57 6.39 -0.33
C ILE A 170 4.95 6.41 -1.74
N PHE A 171 3.97 5.53 -2.02
CA PHE A 171 3.28 5.50 -3.31
C PHE A 171 2.67 6.88 -3.66
N ARG A 172 1.96 7.50 -2.72
CA ARG A 172 1.35 8.81 -2.94
C ARG A 172 2.39 9.91 -3.16
N SER A 173 3.52 9.85 -2.48
CA SER A 173 4.60 10.84 -2.65
C SER A 173 5.22 10.79 -4.04
N PHE A 174 5.14 9.64 -4.71
CA PHE A 174 5.52 9.46 -6.11
C PHE A 174 4.32 9.53 -7.07
N GLY A 175 3.27 10.28 -6.70
CA GLY A 175 2.17 10.60 -7.60
C GLY A 175 1.19 9.45 -7.90
N PHE A 176 1.28 8.32 -7.19
CA PHE A 176 0.42 7.17 -7.42
C PHE A 176 -0.76 7.14 -6.42
N ASP A 177 -1.97 7.46 -6.89
CA ASP A 177 -3.18 7.52 -6.06
C ASP A 177 -4.05 6.26 -6.10
N SER A 178 -3.79 5.33 -7.03
CA SER A 178 -4.52 4.06 -7.13
C SER A 178 -4.04 3.06 -6.07
N VAL A 179 -3.91 3.52 -4.83
CA VAL A 179 -3.41 2.79 -3.67
C VAL A 179 -4.26 3.08 -2.44
N ALA A 180 -4.64 2.02 -1.70
CA ALA A 180 -5.37 2.11 -0.45
C ALA A 180 -4.79 1.17 0.61
N VAL A 181 -5.05 1.46 1.88
CA VAL A 181 -4.73 0.58 3.00
C VAL A 181 -5.94 -0.28 3.36
N LEU A 182 -5.70 -1.56 3.65
CA LEU A 182 -6.71 -2.48 4.17
C LEU A 182 -7.04 -2.10 5.62
N ASP A 183 -8.23 -1.56 5.82
CA ASP A 183 -8.68 -1.11 7.14
C ASP A 183 -8.92 -2.29 8.08
N GLY A 184 -8.15 -2.33 9.17
CA GLY A 184 -8.05 -3.48 10.07
C GLY A 184 -6.84 -4.40 9.84
N GLY A 185 -6.15 -4.23 8.71
CA GLY A 185 -4.96 -5.01 8.35
C GLY A 185 -5.21 -6.52 8.30
N PHE A 186 -4.14 -7.29 8.47
CA PHE A 186 -4.21 -8.76 8.48
C PHE A 186 -4.91 -9.30 9.73
N THR A 187 -4.83 -8.57 10.85
CA THR A 187 -5.51 -8.89 12.12
C THR A 187 -7.00 -9.07 11.89
N LYS A 188 -7.68 -8.02 11.41
CA LYS A 188 -9.11 -8.06 11.14
C LYS A 188 -9.48 -9.07 10.06
N TRP A 189 -8.66 -9.20 9.02
CA TRP A 189 -8.87 -10.20 7.96
C TRP A 189 -8.98 -11.62 8.54
N ARG A 190 -8.06 -11.98 9.44
CA ARG A 190 -8.05 -13.28 10.12
C ARG A 190 -9.20 -13.43 11.11
N ASP A 191 -9.49 -12.40 11.89
CA ASP A 191 -10.54 -12.45 12.92
C ASP A 191 -11.94 -12.60 12.31
N GLU A 192 -12.13 -12.10 11.08
CA GLU A 192 -13.33 -12.35 10.27
C GLU A 192 -13.37 -13.74 9.60
N GLY A 193 -12.37 -14.60 9.86
CA GLY A 193 -12.31 -15.97 9.34
C GLY A 193 -12.08 -16.06 7.83
N ARG A 194 -11.50 -15.03 7.22
CA ARG A 194 -11.29 -14.98 5.76
C ARG A 194 -10.15 -15.92 5.31
N PRO A 195 -10.13 -16.33 4.02
CA PRO A 195 -9.11 -17.25 3.54
C PRO A 195 -7.70 -16.70 3.71
N VAL A 196 -6.77 -17.55 4.13
CA VAL A 196 -5.33 -17.26 4.24
C VAL A 196 -4.55 -18.23 3.35
N ARG A 197 -3.38 -17.80 2.86
CA ARG A 197 -2.42 -18.63 2.13
C ARG A 197 -1.08 -18.64 2.86
N VAL A 198 -0.32 -19.71 2.70
CA VAL A 198 1.03 -19.86 3.24
C VAL A 198 1.99 -20.19 2.09
N GLY A 199 3.27 -19.93 2.32
CA GLY A 199 4.35 -20.13 1.38
C GLY A 199 4.62 -18.91 0.50
N ALA A 200 5.80 -18.89 -0.11
CA ALA A 200 6.21 -17.79 -0.97
C ALA A 200 5.36 -17.72 -2.25
N LEU A 201 4.69 -16.59 -2.48
CA LEU A 201 4.28 -16.18 -3.83
C LEU A 201 5.52 -15.66 -4.56
N ARG A 202 6.31 -16.59 -5.13
CA ARG A 202 7.39 -16.22 -6.02
C ARG A 202 6.80 -15.80 -7.35
N HIS A 203 6.87 -14.51 -7.67
CA HIS A 203 6.71 -14.09 -9.05
C HIS A 203 7.87 -14.66 -9.87
N SER A 204 7.59 -15.06 -11.11
CA SER A 204 8.69 -15.19 -12.05
C SER A 204 9.31 -13.80 -12.17
N PRO A 205 10.65 -13.66 -12.08
CA PRO A 205 11.30 -12.39 -12.37
C PRO A 205 10.70 -11.89 -13.67
N SER A 206 10.22 -10.65 -13.69
CA SER A 206 9.84 -10.06 -14.97
C SER A 206 11.07 -10.20 -15.86
N PRO A 207 10.97 -10.82 -17.07
CA PRO A 207 12.12 -10.95 -17.94
C PRO A 207 12.77 -9.57 -18.07
N ALA A 208 14.11 -9.54 -18.02
CA ALA A 208 14.87 -8.29 -18.04
C ALA A 208 14.24 -7.30 -19.04
N LYS A 209 13.81 -6.14 -18.54
CA LYS A 209 13.02 -5.15 -19.28
C LYS A 209 13.63 -4.95 -20.67
N ALA A 210 12.85 -5.21 -21.71
CA ALA A 210 13.23 -4.75 -23.05
C ALA A 210 13.28 -3.21 -23.01
N PRO A 211 14.18 -2.55 -23.77
CA PRO A 211 14.30 -1.09 -23.78
C PRO A 211 13.00 -0.32 -24.11
N ASP A 212 12.01 -1.00 -24.70
CA ASP A 212 10.73 -0.45 -25.15
C ASP A 212 9.52 -1.11 -24.42
N ASP A 213 9.72 -1.62 -23.20
CA ASP A 213 8.63 -2.21 -22.42
C ASP A 213 7.78 -1.13 -21.73
N ASP A 214 6.72 -0.68 -22.42
CA ASP A 214 5.70 0.26 -21.91
C ASP A 214 4.93 -0.26 -20.69
N SER A 215 5.17 -1.50 -20.22
CA SER A 215 4.59 -2.06 -18.99
C SER A 215 5.36 -1.71 -17.71
N ALA A 216 6.53 -1.06 -17.83
CA ALA A 216 7.29 -0.62 -16.68
C ALA A 216 6.48 0.36 -15.83
N PHE A 217 6.37 0.08 -14.53
CA PHE A 217 5.86 1.06 -13.58
C PHE A 217 6.80 2.26 -13.49
N LEU A 218 6.23 3.45 -13.69
CA LEU A 218 6.91 4.74 -13.60
C LEU A 218 6.30 5.55 -12.46
N ALA A 219 7.16 6.17 -11.66
CA ALA A 219 6.76 7.15 -10.67
C ALA A 219 6.15 8.37 -11.38
N GLY A 220 5.11 8.94 -10.78
CA GLY A 220 4.57 10.23 -11.19
C GLY A 220 5.41 11.41 -10.68
N GLU A 221 4.86 12.61 -10.82
CA GLU A 221 5.46 13.81 -10.23
C GLU A 221 5.55 13.66 -8.72
N GLU A 222 6.75 13.93 -8.18
CA GLU A 222 7.00 13.88 -6.76
C GLU A 222 6.21 14.98 -6.03
N ARG A 223 5.49 14.60 -4.98
CA ARG A 223 4.64 15.49 -4.20
C ARG A 223 5.35 15.92 -2.92
N PRO A 224 5.11 17.16 -2.43
CA PRO A 224 5.71 17.67 -1.20
C PRO A 224 5.02 17.09 0.05
N LEU A 225 4.96 15.76 0.16
CA LEU A 225 4.36 15.02 1.28
C LEU A 225 5.36 14.72 2.41
N TRP A 226 6.62 15.09 2.22
CA TRP A 226 7.70 14.86 3.17
C TRP A 226 8.26 16.18 3.67
N ALA A 227 8.47 16.27 4.97
CA ALA A 227 9.22 17.35 5.61
C ALA A 227 10.65 16.87 5.90
N ASP A 228 11.61 17.80 5.84
CA ASP A 228 12.98 17.58 6.29
C ASP A 228 13.24 18.28 7.64
N HIS A 229 14.41 18.03 8.22
CA HIS A 229 14.84 18.68 9.44
C HIS A 229 14.72 20.21 9.36
N ALA A 230 15.09 20.82 8.23
CA ALA A 230 15.06 22.26 8.06
C ALA A 230 13.63 22.82 8.10
N ARG A 231 12.65 22.14 7.50
CA ARG A 231 11.22 22.49 7.55
C ARG A 231 10.68 22.42 8.98
N VAL A 232 11.02 21.36 9.72
CA VAL A 232 10.59 21.20 11.11
C VAL A 232 11.23 22.25 12.00
N ARG A 233 12.52 22.53 11.84
CA ARG A 233 13.21 23.61 12.57
C ARG A 233 12.53 24.97 12.38
N ARG A 234 12.09 25.29 11.15
CA ARG A 234 11.33 26.53 10.88
C ARG A 234 9.95 26.56 11.53
N ALA A 235 9.30 25.41 11.75
CA ALA A 235 8.07 25.34 12.52
C ALA A 235 8.34 25.64 14.01
N VAL A 236 9.39 25.02 14.57
CA VAL A 236 9.79 25.23 15.97
C VAL A 236 10.20 26.68 16.24
N THR A 237 10.95 27.32 15.34
CA THR A 237 11.36 28.73 15.52
C THR A 237 10.25 29.74 15.22
N GLY A 238 9.11 29.29 14.68
CA GLY A 238 8.01 30.15 14.24
C GLY A 238 8.28 30.92 12.95
N GLU A 239 9.39 30.65 12.25
CA GLU A 239 9.68 31.23 10.93
C GLU A 239 8.65 30.80 9.88
N GLN A 240 8.22 29.54 9.93
CA GLN A 240 7.15 28.97 9.10
C GLN A 240 6.30 28.03 9.98
N PRO A 241 5.26 28.55 10.65
CA PRO A 241 4.42 27.79 11.57
C PRO A 241 3.82 26.53 10.94
N ALA A 242 3.66 25.49 11.76
CA ALA A 242 2.89 24.29 11.48
C ALA A 242 2.52 23.62 12.81
N ALA A 243 1.41 22.88 12.84
CA ALA A 243 1.18 21.94 13.91
C ALA A 243 2.20 20.80 13.83
N LEU A 244 2.87 20.50 14.93
CA LEU A 244 3.73 19.34 15.06
C LEU A 244 2.97 18.24 15.80
N VAL A 245 2.83 17.06 15.19
CA VAL A 245 2.13 15.91 15.76
C VAL A 245 3.13 14.80 16.06
N PHE A 246 3.20 14.40 17.33
CA PHE A 246 4.02 13.28 17.77
C PHE A 246 3.18 11.99 17.80
N ALA A 247 3.42 11.14 16.81
CA ALA A 247 2.65 9.95 16.48
C ALA A 247 3.18 8.68 17.15
N ALA A 248 3.54 8.74 18.44
CA ALA A 248 3.98 7.57 19.19
C ALA A 248 3.68 7.68 20.68
N PRO A 249 3.37 6.57 21.37
CA PRO A 249 3.24 6.59 22.81
C PRO A 249 4.60 6.84 23.46
N ALA A 250 4.63 7.53 24.60
CA ALA A 250 5.87 7.81 25.34
C ALA A 250 6.67 6.53 25.62
N ALA A 251 5.99 5.41 25.92
CA ALA A 251 6.63 4.12 26.17
C ALA A 251 7.43 3.58 24.98
N ALA A 252 7.10 3.95 23.73
CA ALA A 252 7.84 3.49 22.55
C ALA A 252 9.25 4.10 22.48
N LEU A 253 9.46 5.25 23.13
CA LEU A 253 10.74 5.93 23.17
C LEU A 253 11.71 5.33 24.22
N GLY A 254 11.24 4.48 25.13
CA GLY A 254 12.02 3.96 26.25
C GLY A 254 12.23 5.00 27.37
N ASP A 255 12.84 4.61 28.49
CA ASP A 255 12.98 5.51 29.64
C ASP A 255 14.13 6.52 29.50
N ASP A 256 15.11 6.23 28.63
CA ASP A 256 16.31 7.03 28.41
C ASP A 256 16.33 7.60 26.99
N HIS A 257 15.39 8.50 26.73
CA HIS A 257 15.27 9.17 25.44
C HIS A 257 15.50 10.69 25.56
N PRO A 258 16.19 11.29 24.57
CA PRO A 258 16.15 12.73 24.32
C PRO A 258 14.73 13.31 24.24
N PRO A 259 14.47 14.58 24.59
CA PRO A 259 13.13 15.18 24.48
C PRO A 259 12.54 15.08 23.07
N ILE A 260 11.21 15.06 23.01
CA ILE A 260 10.48 15.21 21.74
C ILE A 260 10.61 16.64 21.20
N ILE A 261 10.24 16.85 19.93
CA ILE A 261 10.33 18.16 19.28
C ILE A 261 9.45 19.18 20.03
N PRO A 262 9.99 20.35 20.44
CA PRO A 262 9.23 21.35 21.19
C PRO A 262 7.96 21.81 20.48
N GLY A 263 6.88 22.01 21.24
CA GLY A 263 5.58 22.46 20.72
C GLY A 263 4.72 21.36 20.08
N SER A 264 5.14 20.09 20.18
CA SER A 264 4.41 18.98 19.59
C SER A 264 3.18 18.56 20.40
N THR A 265 2.12 18.19 19.67
CA THR A 265 0.89 17.60 20.23
C THR A 265 0.96 16.07 20.10
N PRO A 266 0.85 15.32 21.19
CA PRO A 266 0.82 13.86 21.11
C PRO A 266 -0.55 13.39 20.61
N ILE A 267 -0.54 12.62 19.52
CA ILE A 267 -1.72 11.91 18.99
C ILE A 267 -1.22 10.51 18.67
N THR A 268 -1.82 9.48 19.27
CA THR A 268 -1.24 8.13 19.23
C THR A 268 -2.24 7.15 18.65
N VAL A 269 -1.74 6.03 18.10
CA VAL A 269 -2.57 5.06 17.37
C VAL A 269 -3.78 4.55 18.17
N ASP A 270 -3.69 4.46 19.49
CA ASP A 270 -4.79 4.08 20.39
C ASP A 270 -5.95 5.09 20.42
N THR A 271 -5.71 6.32 19.98
CA THR A 271 -6.76 7.35 19.80
C THR A 271 -7.35 7.35 18.39
N LEU A 272 -6.76 6.59 17.45
CA LEU A 272 -7.12 6.59 16.04
C LEU A 272 -7.72 5.26 15.57
N VAL A 273 -7.37 4.16 16.24
CA VAL A 273 -7.73 2.80 15.88
C VAL A 273 -8.57 2.17 16.98
N ASP A 274 -9.64 1.48 16.58
CA ASP A 274 -10.49 0.69 17.48
C ASP A 274 -9.73 -0.59 17.89
N PRO A 275 -9.49 -0.82 19.20
CA PRO A 275 -8.66 -1.93 19.66
C PRO A 275 -9.32 -3.31 19.49
N ASP A 276 -10.65 -3.38 19.32
CA ASP A 276 -11.36 -4.64 19.14
C ASP A 276 -11.34 -5.08 17.67
N THR A 277 -11.26 -4.13 16.74
CA THR A 277 -11.35 -4.40 15.29
C THR A 277 -10.07 -4.10 14.53
N ASN A 278 -9.08 -3.47 15.16
CA ASN A 278 -7.84 -2.97 14.55
C ASN A 278 -8.08 -1.94 13.42
N ALA A 279 -9.31 -1.45 13.26
CA ALA A 279 -9.71 -0.54 12.19
C ALA A 279 -9.68 0.92 12.64
N TYR A 280 -9.49 1.85 11.71
CA TYR A 280 -9.57 3.29 12.02
C TYR A 280 -10.95 3.63 12.57
N LEU A 281 -10.98 4.45 13.62
CA LEU A 281 -12.17 5.15 14.08
C LEU A 281 -12.75 5.99 12.94
N ARG A 282 -14.05 6.31 13.01
CA ARG A 282 -14.78 6.95 11.91
C ARG A 282 -15.42 8.26 12.31
N GLY A 283 -15.50 9.16 11.33
CA GLY A 283 -16.29 10.39 11.41
C GLY A 283 -15.93 11.22 12.64
N PRO A 284 -16.91 11.60 13.49
CA PRO A 284 -16.66 12.49 14.62
C PRO A 284 -15.58 12.01 15.60
N LYS A 285 -15.49 10.70 15.87
CA LYS A 285 -14.50 10.16 16.82
C LYS A 285 -13.07 10.34 16.32
N LEU A 286 -12.84 10.10 15.02
CA LEU A 286 -11.53 10.31 14.43
C LEU A 286 -11.19 11.80 14.36
N ALA A 287 -12.17 12.65 14.01
CA ALA A 287 -11.98 14.10 13.97
C ALA A 287 -11.65 14.69 15.35
N GLU A 288 -12.23 14.15 16.43
CA GLU A 288 -11.97 14.58 17.81
C GLU A 288 -10.51 14.38 18.21
N ALA A 289 -9.87 13.29 17.78
CA ALA A 289 -8.46 13.03 18.08
C ALA A 289 -7.51 14.14 17.56
N PHE A 290 -7.86 14.77 16.44
CA PHE A 290 -7.05 15.83 15.83
C PHE A 290 -7.56 17.25 16.14
N ALA A 291 -8.56 17.42 17.02
CA ALA A 291 -9.19 18.72 17.28
C ALA A 291 -8.21 19.83 17.70
N ALA A 292 -7.07 19.47 18.29
CA ALA A 292 -6.03 20.41 18.73
C ALA A 292 -5.15 20.95 17.59
N VAL A 293 -5.13 20.28 16.43
CA VAL A 293 -4.24 20.61 15.29
C VAL A 293 -5.00 20.94 14.00
N VAL A 294 -6.25 20.47 13.86
CA VAL A 294 -7.10 20.77 12.71
C VAL A 294 -7.58 22.23 12.78
N GLY A 295 -6.94 23.08 11.99
CA GLY A 295 -7.12 24.53 12.02
C GLY A 295 -5.84 25.27 11.66
N GLU A 296 -4.69 24.61 11.81
CA GLU A 296 -3.41 25.09 11.31
C GLU A 296 -3.29 24.96 9.80
N ASP A 297 -2.45 25.81 9.21
CA ASP A 297 -2.20 25.83 7.77
C ASP A 297 -1.43 24.60 7.27
N GLU A 298 -0.64 23.96 8.12
CA GLU A 298 0.10 22.73 7.81
C GLU A 298 0.20 21.88 9.07
N ILE A 299 0.08 20.56 8.90
CA ILE A 299 0.31 19.58 9.95
C ILE A 299 1.51 18.72 9.55
N VAL A 300 2.55 18.70 10.40
CA VAL A 300 3.73 17.85 10.23
C VAL A 300 3.66 16.73 11.27
N THR A 301 3.50 15.49 10.81
CA THR A 301 3.50 14.29 11.66
C THR A 301 4.90 13.69 11.74
N TYR A 302 5.30 13.21 12.92
CA TYR A 302 6.57 12.51 13.12
C TYR A 302 6.48 11.49 14.26
N CYS A 303 7.38 10.51 14.32
CA CYS A 303 7.47 9.58 15.44
C CYS A 303 8.94 9.25 15.77
N GLY A 304 9.32 7.98 15.94
CA GLY A 304 10.72 7.56 16.05
C GLY A 304 11.43 7.54 14.70
N VAL A 305 10.84 6.83 13.72
CA VAL A 305 11.40 6.57 12.36
C VAL A 305 10.39 6.82 11.23
N GLY A 306 9.33 7.56 11.51
CA GLY A 306 8.31 7.94 10.53
C GLY A 306 7.29 6.86 10.13
N SER A 307 7.28 5.67 10.77
CA SER A 307 6.26 4.63 10.50
C SER A 307 4.88 5.05 11.05
N ALA A 308 4.76 5.17 12.37
CA ALA A 308 3.52 5.54 13.04
C ALA A 308 3.01 6.93 12.65
N ALA A 309 3.90 7.86 12.26
CA ALA A 309 3.51 9.15 11.68
C ALA A 309 2.63 9.02 10.43
N CYS A 310 2.82 7.96 9.64
CA CYS A 310 2.01 7.72 8.45
C CYS A 310 0.58 7.26 8.80
N VAL A 311 0.36 6.69 10.00
CA VAL A 311 -1.00 6.37 10.51
C VAL A 311 -1.79 7.66 10.68
N ASP A 312 -1.20 8.64 11.35
CA ASP A 312 -1.79 9.96 11.56
C ASP A 312 -2.01 10.69 10.23
N ALA A 313 -1.03 10.65 9.32
CA ALA A 313 -1.16 11.26 8.01
C ALA A 313 -2.27 10.62 7.15
N LEU A 314 -2.42 9.30 7.23
CA LEU A 314 -3.52 8.58 6.60
C LEU A 314 -4.87 8.95 7.23
N ALA A 315 -4.98 9.01 8.55
CA ALA A 315 -6.19 9.43 9.25
C ALA A 315 -6.62 10.86 8.88
N LEU A 316 -5.66 11.80 8.84
CA LEU A 316 -5.90 13.17 8.40
C LEU A 316 -6.35 13.23 6.93
N THR A 317 -5.75 12.41 6.06
CA THR A 317 -6.20 12.29 4.65
C THR A 317 -7.62 11.74 4.56
N VAL A 318 -7.99 10.74 5.36
CA VAL A 318 -9.37 10.20 5.43
C VAL A 318 -10.38 11.27 5.85
N LEU A 319 -9.97 12.18 6.74
CA LEU A 319 -10.78 13.32 7.17
C LEU A 319 -10.82 14.47 6.14
N GLY A 320 -10.04 14.39 5.05
CA GLY A 320 -9.98 15.39 3.99
C GLY A 320 -9.02 16.55 4.26
N HIS A 321 -8.01 16.34 5.12
CA HIS A 321 -6.92 17.31 5.31
C HIS A 321 -5.79 17.04 4.32
N ASP A 322 -5.59 17.97 3.38
CA ASP A 322 -4.65 17.80 2.27
C ASP A 322 -3.26 18.43 2.52
N LYS A 323 -3.13 19.27 3.56
CA LYS A 323 -1.88 19.97 3.92
C LYS A 323 -1.15 19.24 5.04
N VAL A 324 -0.81 17.98 4.79
CA VAL A 324 -0.16 17.08 5.76
C VAL A 324 1.17 16.62 5.20
N THR A 325 2.23 16.71 6.00
CA THR A 325 3.56 16.20 5.66
C THR A 325 4.07 15.26 6.74
N VAL A 326 4.86 14.26 6.35
CA VAL A 326 5.56 13.37 7.27
C VAL A 326 7.01 13.81 7.36
N TYR A 327 7.50 14.09 8.57
CA TYR A 327 8.93 14.24 8.79
C TYR A 327 9.58 12.85 8.81
N ASP A 328 10.13 12.47 7.65
CA ASP A 328 10.59 11.11 7.37
C ASP A 328 11.61 10.62 8.40
N GLY A 329 12.63 11.45 8.63
CA GLY A 329 13.71 11.16 9.57
C GLY A 329 13.27 11.14 11.04
N SER A 330 12.16 11.81 11.36
CA SER A 330 11.53 11.73 12.69
C SER A 330 12.51 12.04 13.84
N LEU A 331 12.29 11.49 15.04
CA LEU A 331 13.14 11.79 16.20
C LEU A 331 14.60 11.35 16.03
N LEU A 332 14.87 10.23 15.34
CA LEU A 332 16.26 9.83 15.09
C LEU A 332 17.01 10.84 14.20
N ASP A 333 16.31 11.53 13.30
CA ASP A 333 16.90 12.63 12.54
C ASP A 333 17.05 13.90 13.34
N TRP A 334 16.05 14.23 14.14
CA TRP A 334 16.06 15.39 15.03
C TRP A 334 17.23 15.32 16.04
N TRP A 335 17.37 14.21 16.76
CA TRP A 335 18.40 14.06 17.80
C TRP A 335 19.82 14.04 17.25
N ARG A 336 20.01 13.64 16.00
CA ARG A 336 21.30 13.72 15.31
C ARG A 336 21.70 15.17 14.99
N HIS A 337 20.74 16.00 14.61
CA HIS A 337 21.00 17.39 14.20
C HIS A 337 20.97 18.39 15.37
N GLU A 338 20.15 18.13 16.38
CA GLU A 338 19.92 19.04 17.51
C GLU A 338 20.31 18.39 18.86
N PRO A 339 21.59 17.96 19.04
CA PRO A 339 22.04 17.27 20.25
C PRO A 339 22.05 18.19 21.50
N GLU A 340 21.88 19.50 21.36
CA GLU A 340 21.83 20.43 22.49
C GLU A 340 20.42 20.59 23.08
N ALA A 341 19.37 20.18 22.35
CA ALA A 341 18.00 20.07 22.87
C ALA A 341 17.83 18.91 23.88
N LEU A 342 18.92 18.21 24.20
CA LEU A 342 19.02 17.13 25.20
C LEU A 342 19.09 17.62 26.66
N ALA A 343 19.21 18.92 26.90
CA ALA A 343 19.65 19.45 28.19
C ALA A 343 18.75 20.53 28.83
N SER A 344 17.53 20.76 28.36
CA SER A 344 16.63 21.78 28.92
C SER A 344 15.30 21.22 29.41
#